data_AF-A0A4Z0MWA4-F1
#
_entry.id   AF-A0A4Z0MWA4-F1
#
_cell.length_a   1.000
_cell.length_b   1.000
_cell.length_c   1.000
_cell.angle_alpha   90.00
_cell.angle_beta   90.00
_cell.angle_gamma   90.00
#
_symmetry.space_group_name_H-M   'P 1'
#
loop_
_entity.id
_entity.type
_entity.pdbx_description
1 polymer ?
#
loop_
_entity_poly.entity_id
_entity_poly.type
_entity_poly.pdbx_seq_one_letter_code
_entity_poly.pdbx_strand_id
1 'polypeptide(L)'
;FIAANVRERGGEIDLIMRDGKTTVFVEVRYRRSGLYGGAAASVTRSKQHKLLHTARLWLARQNGSFDTVDCRFDVLAFTGNEIE
;
A
#
# COMPACT_ATOMS: atom_id res chain seq x y z
N PHE A 1 -10.65 8.05 -2.72
CA PHE A 1 -10.89 6.63 -2.42
C PHE A 1 -11.24 5.90 -3.72
N ILE A 2 -10.72 4.70 -3.95
CA ILE A 2 -11.09 3.82 -5.08
C ILE A 2 -11.63 2.49 -4.55
N ALA A 3 -10.87 1.82 -3.69
CA ALA A 3 -11.23 0.52 -3.13
C ALA A 3 -10.49 0.25 -1.82
N ALA A 4 -10.97 -0.75 -1.07
CA ALA A 4 -10.34 -1.26 0.14
C ALA A 4 -10.29 -2.79 0.11
N ASN A 5 -9.33 -3.38 0.85
CA ASN A 5 -9.12 -4.82 0.99
C ASN A 5 -9.08 -5.56 -0.36
N VAL A 6 -8.35 -4.98 -1.33
CA VAL A 6 -8.30 -5.49 -2.70
C VAL A 6 -7.40 -6.71 -2.74
N ARG A 7 -7.91 -7.82 -3.27
CA ARG A 7 -7.18 -9.09 -3.39
C ARG A 7 -6.86 -9.39 -4.84
N GLU A 8 -5.59 -9.63 -5.12
CA GLU A 8 -5.12 -10.16 -6.39
C GLU A 8 -4.33 -11.44 -6.17
N ARG A 9 -3.97 -12.16 -7.24
CA ARG A 9 -3.17 -13.39 -7.15
C ARG A 9 -1.83 -13.19 -6.43
N GLY A 10 -1.30 -11.96 -6.45
CA GLY A 10 -0.03 -11.59 -5.83
C GLY A 10 -0.10 -11.25 -4.33
N GLY A 11 -1.29 -11.02 -3.77
CA GLY A 11 -1.43 -10.50 -2.41
C GLY A 11 -2.67 -9.65 -2.20
N GLU A 12 -2.58 -8.77 -1.21
CA GLU A 12 -3.63 -7.80 -0.91
C GLU A 12 -3.06 -6.38 -0.88
N ILE A 13 -3.93 -5.41 -1.14
CA ILE A 13 -3.70 -3.98 -0.95
C ILE A 13 -4.81 -3.47 -0.04
N ASP A 14 -4.44 -2.86 1.09
CA ASP A 14 -5.41 -2.41 2.09
C ASP A 14 -6.29 -1.29 1.55
N LEU A 15 -5.70 -0.26 0.94
CA LEU A 15 -6.45 0.82 0.29
C LEU A 15 -5.85 1.19 -1.06
N ILE A 16 -6.72 1.46 -2.01
CA ILE A 16 -6.36 2.12 -3.26
C ILE A 16 -7.08 3.47 -3.27
N MET A 17 -6.31 4.53 -3.47
CA MET A 17 -6.78 5.91 -3.48
C MET A 17 -6.37 6.61 -4.78
N ARG A 18 -6.93 7.80 -4.97
CA ARG A 18 -6.58 8.71 -6.07
C ARG A 18 -6.26 10.07 -5.46
N ASP A 19 -5.10 10.59 -5.82
CA ASP A 19 -4.62 11.92 -5.46
C ASP A 19 -4.29 12.66 -6.77
N GLY A 20 -5.22 13.50 -7.23
CA GLY A 20 -5.17 14.06 -8.57
C GLY A 20 -5.12 12.97 -9.65
N LYS A 21 -4.03 12.92 -10.41
CA LYS A 21 -3.78 11.90 -11.46
C LYS A 21 -3.06 10.66 -10.92
N THR A 22 -2.54 10.71 -9.69
CA THR A 22 -1.76 9.65 -9.10
C THR A 22 -2.66 8.59 -8.48
N THR A 23 -2.40 7.32 -8.81
CA THR A 23 -2.97 6.19 -8.08
C THR A 23 -2.10 5.90 -6.86
N VAL A 24 -2.70 5.89 -5.67
CA VAL A 24 -1.99 5.69 -4.42
C VAL A 24 -2.35 4.33 -3.85
N PHE A 25 -1.35 3.45 -3.72
CA PHE A 25 -1.49 2.17 -3.05
C PHE A 25 -1.05 2.34 -1.59
N VAL A 26 -1.95 2.09 -0.65
CA VAL A 26 -1.70 2.31 0.78
C VAL A 26 -1.70 0.97 1.50
N GLU A 27 -0.63 0.75 2.27
CA GLU A 27 -0.55 -0.31 3.27
C GLU A 27 -0.87 0.29 4.65
N VAL A 28 -1.78 -0.32 5.40
CA VAL A 28 -2.19 0.13 6.73
C VAL A 28 -1.56 -0.76 7.80
N ARG A 29 -0.89 -0.15 8.79
CA ARG A 29 -0.20 -0.88 9.85
C ARG A 29 -0.59 -0.37 11.23
N TYR A 30 -1.22 -1.21 12.03
CA TYR A 30 -1.48 -0.93 13.44
C TYR A 30 -0.45 -1.63 14.34
N ARG A 31 0.06 -0.90 15.34
CA ARG A 31 0.90 -1.42 16.41
C ARG A 31 0.39 -0.94 17.77
N ARG A 32 0.41 -1.85 18.73
CA ARG A 32 -0.02 -1.57 20.12
C ARG A 32 1.03 -0.78 20.93
N SER A 33 2.32 -0.89 20.60
CA SER A 33 3.38 -0.08 21.22
C SER A 33 4.54 0.17 20.25
N GLY A 34 5.21 1.32 20.40
CA GLY A 34 6.38 1.72 19.60
C GLY A 34 7.71 1.12 20.07
N LEU A 35 7.71 0.21 21.04
CA LEU A 35 8.92 -0.30 21.71
C LEU A 35 9.82 -1.17 20.81
N TYR A 36 9.38 -1.54 19.61
CA TYR A 36 10.12 -2.42 18.69
C TYR A 36 10.20 -1.86 17.27
N GLY A 37 10.96 -0.78 17.08
CA GLY A 37 11.27 -0.17 15.78
C GLY A 37 10.09 0.57 15.14
N GLY A 38 10.37 1.67 14.43
CA GLY A 38 9.34 2.54 13.86
C GLY A 38 8.44 1.85 12.82
N ALA A 39 7.31 2.47 12.50
CA ALA A 39 6.36 2.03 11.48
C ALA A 39 7.01 1.61 10.15
N ALA A 40 7.97 2.42 9.67
CA ALA A 40 8.72 2.14 8.45
C ALA A 40 9.53 0.83 8.52
N ALA A 41 10.07 0.47 9.69
CA ALA A 41 10.81 -0.79 9.88
C ALA A 41 9.89 -2.02 9.76
N SER A 42 8.58 -1.84 9.89
CA SER A 42 7.59 -2.91 9.74
C SER A 42 7.31 -3.30 8.28
N VAL A 43 7.68 -2.43 7.33
CA VAL A 43 7.50 -2.63 5.89
C VAL A 43 8.77 -3.24 5.31
N THR A 44 8.93 -4.54 5.58
CA THR A 44 10.07 -5.33 5.12
C THR A 44 10.16 -5.33 3.59
N ARG A 45 11.35 -5.59 3.03
CA ARG A 45 11.52 -5.76 1.57
C ARG A 45 10.54 -6.77 0.98
N SER A 46 10.31 -7.88 1.67
CA SER A 46 9.34 -8.89 1.21
C SER A 46 7.93 -8.31 1.07
N LYS A 47 7.48 -7.48 2.02
CA LYS A 47 6.19 -6.78 1.93
C LYS A 47 6.15 -5.78 0.78
N GLN A 48 7.23 -5.01 0.58
CA GLN A 48 7.33 -4.07 -0.54
C GLN A 48 7.23 -4.80 -1.89
N HIS A 49 7.98 -5.90 -2.07
CA HIS A 49 7.90 -6.70 -3.29
C HIS A 49 6.51 -7.28 -3.53
N LYS A 50 5.84 -7.76 -2.47
CA LYS A 50 4.47 -8.26 -2.57
C LYS A 50 3.48 -7.16 -2.95
N LEU A 51 3.61 -5.98 -2.36
CA LEU A 51 2.77 -4.82 -2.66
C LEU A 51 2.96 -4.36 -4.11
N LEU A 52 4.20 -4.24 -4.57
CA LEU A 52 4.53 -3.89 -5.96
C LEU A 52 3.96 -4.91 -6.96
N HIS A 53 4.11 -6.21 -6.66
CA HIS A 53 3.57 -7.27 -7.52
C HIS A 53 2.04 -7.23 -7.58
N THR A 54 1.38 -7.02 -6.44
CA THR A 54 -0.08 -6.92 -6.34
C THR A 54 -0.59 -5.68 -7.09
N ALA A 55 0.06 -4.52 -6.91
CA ALA A 55 -0.27 -3.28 -7.62
C ALA A 55 -0.11 -3.42 -9.13
N ARG A 56 0.94 -4.10 -9.61
CA ARG A 56 1.12 -4.38 -11.04
C ARG A 56 -0.04 -5.20 -11.62
N LEU A 57 -0.48 -6.23 -10.91
CA LEU A 57 -1.61 -7.07 -11.36
C LEU A 57 -2.91 -6.26 -11.37
N TRP A 58 -3.14 -5.45 -10.35
CA TRP A 58 -4.30 -4.58 -10.28
C TRP A 58 -4.32 -3.58 -11.45
N LEU A 59 -3.22 -2.89 -11.72
CA LEU A 59 -3.10 -1.94 -12.84
C LEU A 59 -3.37 -2.61 -14.18
N ALA A 60 -2.83 -3.81 -14.40
CA ALA A 60 -3.05 -4.54 -15.65
C ALA A 60 -4.55 -4.83 -15.90
N ARG A 61 -5.32 -5.13 -14.84
CA ARG A 61 -6.78 -5.28 -14.94
C ARG A 61 -7.51 -3.96 -15.22
N GLN A 62 -6.89 -2.83 -14.91
CA GLN A 62 -7.38 -1.49 -15.23
C GLN A 62 -6.80 -0.96 -16.55
N ASN A 63 -6.25 -1.83 -17.41
CA ASN A 63 -5.61 -1.46 -18.68
C ASN A 63 -4.42 -0.48 -18.53
N GLY A 64 -3.70 -0.54 -17.41
CA GLY A 64 -2.52 0.28 -17.15
C GLY A 64 -1.29 -0.52 -16.71
N SER A 65 -0.16 0.17 -16.61
CA SER A 65 1.09 -0.33 -16.02
C SER A 65 1.77 0.78 -15.20
N PHE A 66 2.89 0.46 -14.56
CA PHE A 66 3.73 1.47 -13.91
C PHE A 66 4.37 2.47 -14.89
N ASP A 67 4.42 2.14 -16.19
CA ASP A 67 4.95 3.04 -17.22
C ASP A 67 3.89 4.01 -17.74
N THR A 68 2.60 3.72 -17.52
CA THR A 68 1.48 4.51 -18.06
C THR A 68 0.65 5.20 -16.98
N VAL A 69 0.89 4.91 -15.70
CA VAL A 69 0.11 5.42 -14.57
C VAL A 69 1.06 5.96 -13.50
N ASP A 70 0.87 7.23 -13.13
CA ASP A 70 1.55 7.81 -11.98
C ASP A 70 1.12 7.06 -10.71
N CYS A 71 2.09 6.47 -10.03
CA CYS A 71 1.84 5.64 -8.84
C CYS A 71 2.63 6.16 -7.64
N ARG A 72 1.98 6.15 -6.47
CA ARG A 72 2.62 6.38 -5.18
C ARG A 72 2.30 5.22 -4.24
N PHE A 73 3.26 4.88 -3.38
CA PHE A 73 3.11 3.85 -2.37
C PHE A 73 3.25 4.51 -1.00
N ASP A 74 2.15 4.57 -0.27
CA ASP A 74 2.10 5.16 1.06
C ASP A 74 1.94 4.07 2.11
N VAL A 75 2.43 4.34 3.30
CA VAL A 75 2.23 3.49 4.47
C VAL A 75 1.54 4.37 5.50
N LEU A 76 0.35 3.96 5.94
CA LEU A 76 -0.35 4.61 7.03
C LEU A 76 -0.14 3.78 8.29
N ALA A 77 0.56 4.32 9.27
CA ALA A 77 0.84 3.59 10.49
C ALA A 77 0.12 4.19 11.69
N PHE A 78 -0.28 3.33 12.61
CA PHE A 78 -0.93 3.69 13.85
C PHE A 78 -0.12 3.11 15.01
N THR A 79 0.31 3.96 15.93
CA THR A 79 0.95 3.56 17.20
C THR A 79 0.01 3.96 18.33
N GLY A 80 -0.72 2.99 18.88
CA GLY A 80 -1.82 3.31 19.80
C GLY A 80 -2.89 4.16 19.11
N ASN A 81 -3.14 5.38 19.58
CA ASN A 81 -4.11 6.31 18.98
C ASN A 81 -3.46 7.37 18.07
N GLU A 82 -2.14 7.36 17.92
CA GLU A 82 -1.42 8.31 17.08
C GLU A 82 -1.25 7.76 15.66
N ILE A 83 -1.29 8.65 14.67
CA ILE A 83 -1.09 8.34 13.25
C ILE A 83 0.31 8.82 12.85
N GLU A 84 1.08 7.94 12.20
CA GLU A 84 2.43 8.17 11.66
C GLU A 84 2.46 8.00 10.14
#